data_AF-Q4CUE9-F1
#
_entry.id   AF-Q4CUE9-F1
#
_cell.length_a   1.000
_cell.length_b   1.000
_cell.length_c   1.000
_cell.angle_alpha   90.00
_cell.angle_beta   90.00
_cell.angle_gamma   90.00
#
_symmetry.space_group_name_H-M   'P 1'
#
loop_
_entity.id
_entity.type
_entity.pdbx_description
1 polymer ?
#
loop_
_entity_poly.entity_id
_entity_poly.type
_entity_poly.pdbx_seq_one_letter_code
_entity_poly.pdbx_strand_id
1 'polypeptide(L)'
;LRKKHQKGNGRIRKAHQRTLETFFKGIERRLGVTYDAERVLQPTTSSQQSVPFVSFSEASQFNLHGYTVDDIMKDPRFRLQLALMEAGLHQTPYGREVISRGYHVPAAQRPSEENPLRMEY
;
A
#
# COMPACT_ATOMS: atom_id res chain seq x y z
N LEU A 1 -34.26 32.73 -21.89
CA LEU A 1 -33.17 31.71 -21.85
C LEU A 1 -33.30 30.68 -20.71
N ARG A 2 -33.56 31.07 -19.44
CA ARG A 2 -33.61 30.18 -18.26
C ARG A 2 -34.48 28.91 -18.41
N LYS A 3 -35.69 29.01 -18.99
CA LYS A 3 -36.58 27.85 -19.24
C LYS A 3 -35.98 26.82 -20.23
N LYS A 4 -35.23 27.24 -21.25
CA LYS A 4 -34.57 26.32 -22.20
C LYS A 4 -33.45 25.55 -21.51
N HIS A 5 -32.62 26.20 -20.69
CA HIS A 5 -31.57 25.54 -19.90
C HIS A 5 -32.14 24.55 -18.88
N GLN A 6 -33.21 24.91 -18.17
CA GLN A 6 -33.87 23.98 -17.23
C GLN A 6 -34.40 22.73 -17.94
N LYS A 7 -35.04 22.90 -19.11
CA LYS A 7 -35.48 21.77 -19.94
C LYS A 7 -34.29 20.92 -20.43
N GLY A 8 -33.19 21.56 -20.84
CA GLY A 8 -31.96 20.88 -21.24
C GLY A 8 -31.36 20.03 -20.11
N ASN A 9 -31.17 20.62 -18.94
CA ASN A 9 -30.66 19.92 -17.76
C ASN A 9 -31.57 18.78 -17.33
N GLY A 10 -32.90 18.96 -17.40
CA GLY A 10 -33.86 17.90 -17.12
C GLY A 10 -33.73 16.71 -18.07
N ARG A 11 -33.44 16.96 -19.37
CA ARG A 11 -33.18 15.90 -20.35
C ARG A 11 -31.89 15.16 -20.05
N ILE A 12 -30.81 15.89 -19.74
CA ILE A 12 -29.51 15.31 -19.37
C ILE A 12 -29.65 14.42 -18.14
N ARG A 13 -30.34 14.89 -17.09
CA ARG A 13 -30.60 14.09 -15.88
C ARG A 13 -31.38 12.81 -16.18
N LYS A 14 -32.42 12.89 -17.01
CA LYS A 14 -33.20 11.71 -17.42
C LYS A 14 -32.37 10.72 -18.25
N ALA A 15 -31.53 11.21 -19.15
CA ALA A 15 -30.63 10.36 -19.94
C ALA A 15 -29.57 9.69 -19.05
N HIS A 16 -29.01 10.44 -18.11
CA HIS A 16 -28.07 9.93 -17.12
C HIS A 16 -28.70 8.84 -16.26
N GLN A 17 -29.92 9.07 -15.74
CA GLN A 17 -30.66 8.09 -14.95
C GLN A 17 -30.88 6.79 -15.72
N ARG A 18 -31.29 6.87 -16.99
CA ARG A 18 -31.44 5.69 -17.85
C ARG A 18 -30.13 4.94 -18.06
N THR A 19 -29.02 5.69 -18.22
CA THR A 19 -27.68 5.10 -18.39
C THR A 19 -27.28 4.33 -17.13
N LEU A 20 -27.51 4.90 -15.94
CA LEU A 20 -27.27 4.23 -14.67
C LEU A 20 -28.12 2.97 -14.52
N GLU A 21 -29.42 3.04 -14.83
CA GLU A 21 -30.31 1.88 -14.78
C GLU A 21 -29.84 0.74 -15.70
N THR A 22 -29.39 1.07 -16.92
CA THR A 22 -28.83 0.05 -17.84
C THR A 22 -27.52 -0.54 -17.33
N PHE A 23 -26.68 0.27 -16.69
CA PHE A 23 -25.41 -0.16 -16.12
C PHE A 23 -25.64 -1.12 -14.95
N PHE A 24 -26.48 -0.75 -13.98
CA PHE A 24 -26.78 -1.61 -12.82
C PHE A 24 -27.47 -2.91 -13.23
N LYS A 25 -28.43 -2.88 -14.17
CA LYS A 25 -29.01 -4.11 -14.74
C LYS A 25 -27.96 -5.01 -15.41
N GLY A 26 -26.94 -4.42 -16.02
CA GLY A 26 -25.81 -5.16 -16.60
C GLY A 26 -24.94 -5.83 -15.53
N ILE A 27 -24.68 -5.14 -14.43
CA ILE A 27 -23.94 -5.68 -13.29
C ILE A 27 -24.71 -6.82 -12.61
N GLU A 28 -26.00 -6.63 -12.33
CA GLU A 28 -26.87 -7.64 -11.71
C GLU A 28 -26.83 -8.96 -12.49
N ARG A 29 -26.91 -8.90 -13.83
CA ARG A 29 -26.81 -10.09 -14.68
C ARG A 29 -25.45 -10.77 -14.65
N ARG A 30 -24.36 -9.99 -14.54
CA ARG A 30 -22.98 -10.54 -14.57
C ARG A 30 -22.58 -11.14 -13.23
N LEU A 31 -22.88 -10.45 -12.14
CA LEU A 31 -22.52 -10.89 -10.80
C LEU A 31 -23.51 -11.93 -10.25
N GLY A 32 -24.73 -12.01 -10.81
CA GLY A 32 -25.81 -12.82 -10.25
C GLY A 32 -26.30 -12.30 -8.90
N VAL A 33 -25.90 -11.07 -8.53
CA VAL A 33 -26.24 -10.43 -7.26
C VAL A 33 -27.55 -9.68 -7.47
N THR A 34 -28.64 -10.24 -6.97
CA THR A 34 -29.92 -9.52 -6.84
C THR A 34 -29.77 -8.43 -5.78
N TYR A 35 -30.45 -7.31 -5.97
CA TYR A 35 -30.55 -6.26 -4.95
C TYR A 35 -31.06 -6.86 -3.63
N ASP A 36 -30.18 -6.93 -2.63
CA ASP A 36 -30.46 -7.49 -1.31
C ASP A 36 -30.23 -6.39 -0.27
N ALA A 37 -31.29 -5.66 0.04
CA ALA A 37 -31.27 -4.58 1.02
C ALA A 37 -30.95 -5.11 2.44
N GLU A 38 -31.34 -6.34 2.74
CA GLU A 38 -31.07 -6.94 4.05
C GLU A 38 -29.58 -7.19 4.22
N ARG A 39 -28.87 -7.68 3.18
CA ARG A 39 -27.41 -7.88 3.20
C ARG A 39 -26.62 -6.60 3.46
N VAL A 40 -27.09 -5.44 2.98
CA VAL A 40 -26.43 -4.15 3.21
C VAL A 40 -26.46 -3.74 4.68
N LEU A 41 -27.53 -4.12 5.39
CA LEU A 41 -27.70 -3.83 6.81
C LEU A 41 -27.07 -4.90 7.72
N GLN A 42 -26.62 -6.03 7.16
CA GLN A 42 -25.94 -7.05 7.95
C GLN A 42 -24.57 -6.55 8.42
N PRO A 43 -24.23 -6.74 9.70
CA PRO A 43 -22.90 -6.43 10.19
C PRO A 43 -21.87 -7.31 9.44
N THR A 44 -20.81 -6.68 8.95
CA THR A 44 -19.70 -7.41 8.33
C THR A 44 -18.95 -8.23 9.40
N THR A 45 -18.22 -9.26 8.98
CA THR A 45 -17.39 -10.06 9.90
C THR A 45 -16.46 -9.18 10.75
N SER A 46 -15.94 -8.08 10.18
CA SER A 46 -15.13 -7.11 10.91
C SER A 46 -15.95 -6.27 11.90
N SER A 47 -17.20 -5.91 11.58
CA SER A 47 -18.08 -5.21 12.52
C SER A 47 -18.51 -6.09 13.70
N GLN A 48 -18.55 -7.41 13.52
CA GLN A 48 -18.86 -8.36 14.58
C GLN A 48 -17.65 -8.67 15.48
N GLN A 49 -16.43 -8.29 15.07
CA GLN A 49 -15.25 -8.40 15.92
C GLN A 49 -15.39 -7.38 17.06
N SER A 50 -16.02 -7.78 18.16
CA SER A 50 -15.89 -7.09 19.42
C SER A 50 -14.46 -7.30 19.88
N VAL A 51 -13.55 -6.39 19.51
CA VAL A 51 -12.26 -6.32 20.17
C VAL A 51 -12.58 -5.84 21.59
N PRO A 52 -12.42 -6.68 22.64
CA PRO A 52 -12.66 -6.21 23.99
C PRO A 52 -11.75 -5.00 24.23
N PHE A 53 -12.27 -3.96 24.89
CA PHE A 53 -11.42 -2.86 25.32
C PHE A 53 -10.36 -3.44 26.27
N VAL A 54 -9.11 -3.42 25.82
CA VAL A 54 -7.97 -3.90 26.59
C VAL A 54 -7.37 -2.68 27.29
N SER A 55 -7.29 -2.73 28.61
CA SER A 55 -6.59 -1.69 29.38
C SER A 55 -5.12 -1.63 29.00
N PHE A 56 -4.45 -0.47 29.10
CA PHE A 56 -3.01 -0.37 28.80
C PHE A 56 -2.16 -1.37 29.59
N SER A 57 -2.58 -1.72 30.81
CA SER A 57 -1.95 -2.72 31.68
C SER A 57 -2.09 -4.17 31.18
N GLU A 58 -3.17 -4.50 30.49
CA GLU A 58 -3.34 -5.82 29.85
C GLU A 58 -2.68 -5.82 28.46
N ALA A 59 -2.71 -4.68 27.76
CA ALA A 59 -2.08 -4.52 26.45
C ALA A 59 -0.56 -4.78 26.50
N SER A 60 0.10 -4.43 27.62
CA SER A 60 1.52 -4.71 27.84
C SER A 60 1.86 -6.19 28.02
N GLN A 61 0.87 -7.05 28.27
CA GLN A 61 1.05 -8.51 28.34
C GLN A 61 1.12 -9.16 26.96
N PHE A 62 0.66 -8.45 25.91
CA PHE A 62 0.77 -8.94 24.55
C PHE A 62 2.22 -8.81 24.08
N ASN A 63 2.87 -9.96 23.88
CA ASN A 63 4.17 -10.01 23.23
C ASN A 63 3.97 -9.67 21.75
N LEU A 64 4.27 -8.42 21.37
CA LEU A 64 4.35 -8.03 19.97
C LEU A 64 5.53 -8.77 19.33
N HIS A 65 5.23 -9.76 18.52
CA HIS A 65 6.22 -10.44 17.69
C HIS A 65 6.64 -9.52 16.55
N GLY A 66 7.62 -8.67 16.84
CA GLY A 66 8.25 -7.76 15.89
C GLY A 66 9.76 -7.81 16.03
N TYR A 67 10.43 -7.06 15.17
CA TYR A 67 11.87 -6.86 15.30
C TYR A 67 12.13 -5.87 16.44
N THR A 68 13.01 -6.24 17.36
CA THR A 68 13.51 -5.29 18.35
C THR A 68 14.40 -4.25 17.67
N VAL A 69 14.69 -3.14 18.35
CA VAL A 69 15.66 -2.14 17.84
C VAL A 69 17.01 -2.80 17.57
N ASP A 70 17.44 -3.72 18.44
CA ASP A 70 18.68 -4.47 18.26
C ASP A 70 18.66 -5.37 17.02
N ASP A 71 17.53 -6.01 16.73
CA ASP A 71 17.37 -6.83 15.52
C ASP A 71 17.44 -5.97 14.26
N ILE A 72 16.81 -4.79 14.29
CA ILE A 72 16.84 -3.82 13.19
C ILE A 72 18.28 -3.33 12.98
N MET A 73 19.00 -3.00 14.05
CA MET A 73 20.38 -2.53 13.98
C MET A 73 21.36 -3.59 13.48
N LYS A 74 21.05 -4.88 13.67
CA LYS A 74 21.84 -6.00 13.13
C LYS A 74 21.61 -6.23 11.63
N ASP A 75 20.45 -5.84 11.09
CA ASP A 75 20.15 -6.05 9.66
C ASP A 75 21.12 -5.24 8.78
N PRO A 76 21.92 -5.90 7.91
CA PRO A 76 22.86 -5.22 7.03
C PRO A 76 22.18 -4.24 6.06
N ARG A 77 20.93 -4.47 5.68
CA ARG A 77 20.16 -3.58 4.80
C ARG A 77 19.81 -2.29 5.51
N PHE A 78 19.38 -2.38 6.76
CA PHE A 78 19.09 -1.20 7.57
C PHE A 78 20.37 -0.38 7.80
N ARG A 79 21.48 -1.03 8.16
CA ARG A 79 22.78 -0.37 8.31
C ARG A 79 23.26 0.31 7.04
N LEU A 80 23.11 -0.34 5.88
CA LEU A 80 23.45 0.24 4.59
C LEU A 80 22.60 1.47 4.29
N GLN A 81 21.29 1.40 4.53
CA GLN A 81 20.39 2.54 4.38
C GLN A 81 20.79 3.69 5.30
N LEU A 82 21.09 3.42 6.57
CA LEU A 82 21.53 4.43 7.53
C LEU A 82 22.82 5.12 7.07
N ALA A 83 23.82 4.33 6.65
CA ALA A 83 25.08 4.86 6.12
C ALA A 83 24.87 5.74 4.88
N LEU A 84 23.97 5.35 3.97
CA LEU A 84 23.60 6.17 2.81
C LEU A 84 22.84 7.44 3.20
N MET A 85 22.07 7.41 4.29
CA MET A 85 21.39 8.59 4.82
C MET A 85 22.37 9.57 5.45
N GLU A 86 23.29 9.08 6.28
CA GLU A 86 24.36 9.86 6.92
C GLU A 86 25.29 10.51 5.88
N ALA A 87 25.60 9.80 4.80
CA ALA A 87 26.38 10.34 3.69
C ALA A 87 25.56 11.25 2.73
N GLY A 88 24.24 11.39 2.93
CA GLY A 88 23.36 12.14 2.03
C GLY A 88 23.13 11.50 0.65
N LEU A 89 23.59 10.25 0.44
CA LEU A 89 23.55 9.54 -0.83
C LEU A 89 22.24 8.77 -1.07
N HIS A 90 21.42 8.58 -0.04
CA HIS A 90 20.14 7.83 -0.12
C HIS A 90 19.17 8.35 -1.20
N GLN A 91 19.27 9.63 -1.60
CA GLN A 91 18.42 10.20 -2.65
C GLN A 91 18.98 10.04 -4.06
N THR A 92 20.26 9.68 -4.20
CA THR A 92 20.90 9.48 -5.51
C THR A 92 20.25 8.30 -6.25
N PRO A 93 20.27 8.27 -7.59
CA PRO A 93 19.72 7.15 -8.36
C PRO A 93 20.29 5.80 -7.92
N TYR A 94 21.61 5.75 -7.69
CA TYR A 94 22.30 4.54 -7.21
C TYR A 94 21.92 4.19 -5.77
N GLY A 95 21.86 5.17 -4.87
CA GLY A 95 21.43 4.94 -3.48
C GLY A 95 20.02 4.36 -3.40
N ARG A 96 19.08 4.88 -4.20
CA ARG A 96 17.70 4.34 -4.29
C ARG A 96 17.67 2.93 -4.86
N GLU A 97 18.50 2.65 -5.86
CA GLU A 97 18.61 1.30 -6.43
C GLU A 97 19.10 0.29 -5.39
N VAL A 98 20.17 0.62 -4.67
CA VAL A 98 20.78 -0.25 -3.65
C VAL A 98 19.82 -0.52 -2.49
N ILE A 99 19.06 0.49 -2.04
CA ILE A 99 18.07 0.32 -0.95
C ILE A 99 16.90 -0.58 -1.40
N SER A 100 16.41 -0.40 -2.62
CA SER A 100 15.20 -1.08 -3.10
C SER A 100 15.44 -2.51 -3.59
N ARG A 101 16.55 -2.73 -4.30
CA ARG A 101 16.87 -4.03 -4.92
C ARG A 101 17.86 -4.85 -4.10
N GLY A 102 18.43 -4.26 -3.04
CA GLY A 102 19.57 -4.80 -2.33
C GLY A 102 20.90 -4.46 -3.00
N TYR A 103 21.98 -4.71 -2.28
CA TYR A 103 23.33 -4.51 -2.79
C TYR A 103 23.64 -5.52 -3.89
N HIS A 104 23.66 -5.06 -5.14
CA HIS A 104 24.13 -5.85 -6.27
C HIS A 104 25.21 -5.08 -7.02
N VAL A 105 26.46 -5.56 -6.92
CA VAL A 105 27.56 -5.03 -7.74
C VAL A 105 27.61 -5.83 -9.05
N PRO A 106 27.38 -5.18 -10.21
CA PRO A 106 27.53 -5.82 -11.50
C PRO A 106 28.97 -6.33 -11.66
N ALA A 107 29.16 -7.45 -12.37
CA ALA A 107 30.48 -8.08 -12.51
C ALA A 107 31.57 -7.12 -13.01
N ALA A 108 31.23 -6.17 -13.89
CA ALA A 108 32.15 -5.17 -14.44
C ALA A 108 32.68 -4.16 -13.40
N GLN A 109 31.98 -3.98 -12.27
CA GLN A 109 32.40 -3.09 -11.18
C GLN A 109 33.04 -3.84 -10.01
N ARG A 110 33.09 -5.18 -10.07
CA ARG A 110 33.77 -5.95 -9.04
C ARG A 110 35.27 -5.73 -9.19
N PRO A 111 36.00 -5.43 -8.09
CA PRO A 111 37.45 -5.38 -8.16
C PRO A 111 37.95 -6.75 -8.66
N SER A 112 38.93 -6.72 -9.57
CA SER A 112 39.66 -7.92 -9.97
C SER A 112 40.32 -8.54 -8.73
N GLU A 113 40.33 -9.88 -8.66
CA GLU A 113 41.03 -10.62 -7.61
C GLU A 113 42.53 -10.24 -7.58
N GLU A 114 43.12 -9.88 -8.73
CA GLU A 114 44.49 -9.37 -8.85
C GLU A 114 44.66 -7.86 -8.56
N ASN A 115 43.63 -7.12 -8.11
CA ASN A 115 43.79 -5.69 -7.83
C ASN A 115 44.75 -5.49 -6.63
N PRO A 116 45.94 -4.88 -6.82
CA PRO A 116 46.91 -4.71 -5.74
C PRO A 116 46.45 -3.74 -4.64
N LEU A 117 45.39 -2.97 -4.89
CA LEU A 117 44.78 -2.07 -3.90
C LEU A 117 43.62 -2.72 -3.13
N ARG A 118 43.35 -4.02 -3.35
CA ARG A 118 42.31 -4.74 -2.63
C ARG A 118 42.72 -4.89 -1.16
N MET A 119 42.02 -4.21 -0.27
CA MET A 119 42.17 -4.39 1.16
C MET A 119 41.30 -5.58 1.59
N GLU A 120 41.92 -6.61 2.15
CA GLU A 120 41.19 -7.69 2.83
C GLU A 120 40.66 -7.15 4.16
N TYR A 121 39.35 -7.23 4.36
CA TYR A 121 38.66 -6.85 5.61
C TYR A 121 38.21 -8.09 6.35
#